data_AF-A0AAW8SRY3-F1
#
_entry.id   AF-A0AAW8SRY3-F1
#
_cell.length_a   1.000
_cell.length_b   1.000
_cell.length_c   1.000
_cell.angle_alpha   90.00
_cell.angle_beta   90.00
_cell.angle_gamma   90.00
#
_symmetry.space_group_name_H-M   'P 1'
#
loop_
_entity.id
_entity.type
_entity.pdbx_description
1 polymer ?
#
loop_
_entity_poly.entity_id
_entity_poly.type
_entity_poly.pdbx_seq_one_letter_code
_entity_poly.pdbx_strand_id
1 'polypeptide(L)'
;MKSKECMNCGSTKFHQVENGWKCDYCGTLYLKQRKKTPEKPIQEPSNPQKKKTKILIWSVLSTIFVLIGPLSFLVTKINDTRTPTYEPIKPNAANSGEKTEFPGEWTSSIYDSVKVATENYDADNEKYSFTGGSSYEELEKLVGPPDTVTSWEKEDYGMPPRAMATWNKLKNGEYTSHSITIHYDKETMMITDKDHY
;
A
#
# COMPACT_ATOMS: atom_id res chain seq x y z
N MET A 1 22.59 26.42 -9.44
CA MET A 1 22.17 25.01 -9.28
C MET A 1 20.76 24.89 -9.85
N LYS A 2 20.51 23.98 -10.80
CA LYS A 2 19.17 23.83 -11.39
C LYS A 2 18.19 23.41 -10.30
N SER A 3 17.14 24.19 -10.07
CA SER A 3 16.01 23.81 -9.22
C SER A 3 15.48 22.48 -9.74
N LYS A 4 15.48 21.44 -8.88
CA LYS A 4 14.78 20.21 -9.22
C LYS A 4 13.29 20.52 -9.09
N GLU A 5 12.58 20.52 -10.20
CA GLU A 5 11.13 20.65 -10.24
C GLU A 5 10.51 19.26 -10.28
N CYS A 6 9.35 19.12 -9.65
CA CYS A 6 8.60 17.89 -9.68
C CYS A 6 8.06 17.68 -11.09
N MET A 7 8.40 16.54 -11.69
CA MET A 7 7.96 16.18 -13.05
C MET A 7 6.44 16.06 -13.18
N ASN A 8 5.72 15.88 -12.06
CA ASN A 8 4.28 15.70 -12.05
C ASN A 8 3.50 17.01 -11.84
N CYS A 9 4.06 18.00 -11.14
CA CYS A 9 3.32 19.21 -10.75
C CYS A 9 4.13 20.52 -10.81
N GLY A 10 5.38 20.49 -11.25
CA GLY A 10 6.27 21.66 -11.30
C GLY A 10 6.74 22.20 -9.94
N SER A 11 6.28 21.64 -8.81
CA SER A 11 6.70 22.10 -7.49
C SER A 11 8.20 21.90 -7.26
N THR A 12 8.85 22.89 -6.64
CA THR A 12 10.26 22.84 -6.23
C THR A 12 10.45 22.40 -4.77
N LYS A 13 9.35 22.09 -4.08
CA LYS A 13 9.36 21.72 -2.66
C LYS A 13 9.38 20.20 -2.49
N PHE A 14 10.40 19.71 -1.77
CA PHE A 14 10.62 18.30 -1.51
C PHE A 14 11.11 18.10 -0.08
N HIS A 15 10.70 16.99 0.53
CA HIS A 15 11.30 16.47 1.76
C HIS A 15 11.98 15.12 1.52
N GLN A 16 12.98 14.83 2.33
CA GLN A 16 13.72 13.58 2.28
C GLN A 16 12.94 12.48 3.01
N VAL A 17 12.88 11.30 2.41
CA VAL A 17 12.28 10.09 2.97
C VAL A 17 13.32 8.96 2.95
N GLU A 18 13.08 7.86 3.69
CA GLU A 18 14.07 6.80 3.94
C GLU A 18 14.85 6.33 2.70
N ASN A 19 14.21 6.27 1.53
CA ASN A 19 14.83 5.79 0.29
C ASN A 19 14.79 6.80 -0.88
N GLY A 20 14.54 8.09 -0.62
CA GLY A 20 14.36 9.05 -1.71
C GLY A 20 13.94 10.44 -1.30
N TRP A 21 13.30 11.15 -2.23
CA TRP A 21 12.70 12.46 -2.02
C TRP A 21 11.23 12.39 -2.38
N LYS A 22 10.37 13.01 -1.58
CA LYS A 22 8.94 13.12 -1.86
C LYS A 22 8.60 14.58 -2.15
N CYS A 23 7.85 14.83 -3.23
CA CYS A 23 7.34 16.16 -3.51
C CYS A 23 6.31 16.55 -2.44
N ASP A 24 6.45 17.74 -1.86
CA ASP A 24 5.56 18.22 -0.78
C ASP A 24 4.16 18.54 -1.28
N TYR A 25 4.04 18.87 -2.57
CA TYR A 25 2.78 19.33 -3.14
C TYR A 25 1.91 18.19 -3.65
N CYS A 26 2.46 17.33 -4.52
CA CYS A 26 1.70 16.23 -5.14
C CYS A 26 2.08 14.84 -4.60
N GLY A 27 3.04 14.75 -3.68
CA GLY A 27 3.43 13.47 -3.08
C GLY A 27 4.28 12.55 -3.97
N THR A 28 4.65 12.94 -5.19
CA THR A 28 5.49 12.11 -6.08
C THR A 28 6.80 11.70 -5.41
N LEU A 29 7.06 10.39 -5.42
CA LEU A 29 8.21 9.76 -4.77
C LEU A 29 9.35 9.51 -5.77
N TYR A 30 10.52 10.05 -5.47
CA TYR A 30 11.76 9.86 -6.24
C TYR A 30 12.71 8.97 -5.45
N LEU A 31 12.60 7.66 -5.66
CA LEU A 31 13.46 6.67 -5.01
C LEU A 31 14.85 6.68 -5.64
N LYS A 32 15.90 6.64 -4.81
CA LYS A 32 17.24 6.35 -5.31
C LYS A 32 17.26 4.88 -5.76
N GLN A 33 17.42 4.64 -7.06
CA GLN A 33 17.67 3.29 -7.55
C GLN A 33 18.86 2.70 -6.78
N ARG A 34 18.61 1.64 -6.00
CA ARG A 34 19.70 0.79 -5.49
C ARG A 34 20.37 0.22 -6.73
N LYS A 35 21.57 0.69 -7.06
CA LYS A 35 22.44 -0.01 -8.00
C LYS A 35 22.53 -1.45 -7.52
N LYS A 36 21.99 -2.39 -8.29
CA LYS A 36 22.27 -3.82 -8.09
C LYS A 36 23.78 -3.93 -8.18
N THR A 37 24.43 -4.15 -7.03
CA THR A 37 25.83 -4.55 -6.98
C THR A 37 25.93 -5.84 -7.79
N PRO A 38 26.75 -5.91 -8.86
CA PRO A 38 26.95 -7.15 -9.57
C PRO A 38 27.56 -8.18 -8.61
N GLU A 39 26.87 -9.31 -8.51
CA GLU A 39 27.30 -10.53 -7.82
C GLU A 39 28.68 -10.94 -8.35
N LYS A 40 29.68 -10.99 -7.46
CA LYS A 40 31.00 -11.56 -7.75
C LYS A 40 31.16 -12.86 -6.95
N PRO A 41 31.75 -13.91 -7.55
CA PRO A 41 31.64 -15.27 -7.08
C PRO A 41 32.49 -15.54 -5.83
N ILE A 42 32.03 -16.56 -5.11
CA ILE A 42 32.62 -17.23 -3.95
C ILE A 42 34.15 -17.36 -4.09
N GLN A 43 34.88 -16.91 -3.06
CA GLN A 43 36.26 -17.32 -2.82
C GLN A 43 36.41 -17.83 -1.38
N GLU A 44 36.99 -19.02 -1.34
CA GLU A 44 37.33 -19.91 -0.22
C GLU A 44 38.31 -19.28 0.79
N PRO A 45 38.31 -19.68 2.08
CA PRO A 45 39.03 -18.97 3.12
C PRO A 45 40.51 -19.35 3.16
N SER A 46 41.39 -18.37 3.01
CA SER A 46 42.81 -18.53 3.31
C SER A 46 43.14 -18.05 4.74
N ASN A 47 43.43 -19.04 5.57
CA ASN A 47 44.16 -18.95 6.83
C ASN A 47 45.47 -18.15 6.65
N PRO A 48 45.89 -17.34 7.64
CA PRO A 48 47.21 -17.64 8.18
C PRO A 48 47.29 -17.61 9.71
N GLN A 49 48.21 -18.46 10.16
CA GLN A 49 48.53 -18.87 11.50
C GLN A 49 49.14 -17.77 12.38
N LYS A 50 48.88 -17.95 13.69
CA LYS A 50 49.76 -17.70 14.85
C LYS A 50 50.12 -16.24 15.20
N LYS A 51 49.68 -15.83 16.40
CA LYS A 51 50.58 -15.54 17.53
C LYS A 51 49.83 -15.66 18.87
N LYS A 52 50.43 -16.40 19.81
CA LYS A 52 49.96 -16.65 21.18
C LYS A 52 50.35 -15.48 22.08
N THR A 53 49.45 -15.01 22.94
CA THR A 53 49.84 -14.52 24.29
C THR A 53 48.67 -14.53 25.29
N LYS A 54 48.80 -15.46 26.25
CA LYS A 54 48.44 -15.46 27.69
C LYS A 54 47.15 -14.79 28.21
N ILE A 55 46.39 -15.66 28.88
CA ILE A 55 45.32 -15.52 29.86
C ILE A 55 45.74 -14.64 31.07
N LEU A 56 44.85 -13.75 31.56
CA LEU A 56 44.37 -13.68 32.97
C LEU A 56 43.57 -12.37 33.26
N ILE A 57 42.39 -12.56 33.88
CA ILE A 57 41.67 -11.64 34.80
C ILE A 57 40.90 -10.46 34.19
N TRP A 58 39.57 -10.64 34.04
CA TRP A 58 38.59 -9.74 34.68
C TRP A 58 37.21 -10.40 34.76
N SER A 59 37.06 -11.24 35.78
CA SER A 59 35.79 -11.80 36.25
C SER A 59 35.31 -10.92 37.41
N VAL A 60 34.51 -9.89 37.15
CA VAL A 60 33.53 -9.32 38.11
C VAL A 60 32.53 -8.43 37.34
N LEU A 61 31.48 -9.00 36.72
CA LEU A 61 30.27 -8.24 36.29
C LEU A 61 29.14 -9.18 35.82
N SER A 62 29.08 -10.40 36.34
CA SER A 62 28.01 -11.38 36.03
C SER A 62 27.14 -11.73 37.27
N THR A 63 27.11 -10.84 38.26
CA THR A 63 26.42 -11.09 39.53
C THR A 63 25.40 -10.00 39.85
N ILE A 64 24.65 -9.54 38.84
CA ILE A 64 23.41 -8.76 39.01
C ILE A 64 22.42 -9.19 37.92
N PHE A 65 21.98 -10.44 37.93
CA PHE A 65 20.88 -10.91 37.07
C PHE A 65 19.96 -11.91 37.77
N VAL A 66 19.87 -11.82 39.09
CA VAL A 66 18.81 -12.46 39.87
C VAL A 66 18.37 -11.42 40.89
N LEU A 67 17.06 -11.18 40.96
CA LEU A 67 16.32 -10.50 42.04
C LEU A 67 15.52 -9.22 41.69
N ILE A 68 15.25 -8.89 40.42
CA ILE A 68 14.12 -7.98 40.12
C ILE A 68 13.43 -8.41 38.82
N GLY A 69 12.58 -9.44 38.92
CA GLY A 69 11.31 -9.37 38.19
C GLY A 69 10.37 -8.50 39.04
N PRO A 70 9.62 -7.58 38.42
CA PRO A 70 8.27 -8.03 38.12
C PRO A 70 7.78 -7.59 36.73
N LEU A 71 6.91 -8.43 36.18
CA LEU A 71 5.73 -8.08 35.41
C LEU A 71 5.70 -6.63 34.89
N SER A 72 6.14 -6.41 33.66
CA SER A 72 5.65 -5.30 32.83
C SER A 72 6.03 -5.56 31.37
N PHE A 73 5.07 -5.34 30.48
CA PHE A 73 5.12 -5.52 29.02
C PHE A 73 4.87 -6.92 28.45
N LEU A 74 3.85 -7.62 28.98
CA LEU A 74 2.87 -8.27 28.10
C LEU A 74 1.71 -7.30 27.91
N VAL A 75 1.94 -6.23 27.16
CA VAL A 75 0.85 -5.60 26.39
C VAL A 75 0.90 -6.31 25.04
N THR A 76 0.33 -7.51 25.00
CA THR A 76 -0.22 -8.01 23.75
C THR A 76 -1.18 -6.94 23.27
N LYS A 77 -0.77 -6.18 22.26
CA LYS A 77 -1.72 -5.49 21.40
C LYS A 77 -2.66 -6.58 20.91
N ILE A 78 -3.84 -6.64 21.51
CA ILE A 78 -5.00 -7.20 20.86
C ILE A 78 -5.26 -6.21 19.73
N ASN A 79 -4.50 -6.35 18.64
CA ASN A 79 -4.98 -5.90 17.34
C ASN A 79 -6.19 -6.80 17.13
N ASP A 80 -7.36 -6.25 17.45
CA ASP A 80 -8.65 -6.80 17.09
C ASP A 80 -8.55 -6.98 15.58
N THR A 81 -8.14 -8.17 15.14
CA THR A 81 -7.93 -8.48 13.73
C THR A 81 -9.31 -8.78 13.19
N ARG A 82 -10.18 -7.77 13.23
CA ARG A 82 -11.46 -7.79 12.55
C ARG A 82 -11.11 -7.82 11.09
N THR A 83 -11.00 -9.03 10.54
CA THR A 83 -10.85 -9.20 9.11
C THR A 83 -12.10 -8.55 8.51
N PRO A 84 -11.95 -7.46 7.74
CA PRO A 84 -13.10 -6.81 7.16
C PRO A 84 -13.86 -7.85 6.34
N THR A 85 -15.14 -8.01 6.62
CA THR A 85 -15.99 -8.97 5.90
C THR A 85 -16.33 -8.35 4.56
N TYR A 86 -15.60 -8.76 3.52
CA TYR A 86 -15.81 -8.32 2.14
C TYR A 86 -16.81 -9.23 1.43
N GLU A 87 -17.49 -8.67 0.42
CA GLU A 87 -18.34 -9.44 -0.47
C GLU A 87 -17.58 -9.87 -1.74
N PRO A 88 -17.66 -11.16 -2.12
CA PRO A 88 -16.89 -11.70 -3.23
C PRO A 88 -17.33 -11.13 -4.57
N ILE A 89 -16.37 -10.83 -5.44
CA ILE A 89 -16.60 -10.41 -6.82
C ILE A 89 -16.81 -11.67 -7.67
N LYS A 90 -18.03 -11.86 -8.20
CA LYS A 90 -18.39 -13.00 -9.04
C LYS A 90 -18.95 -12.51 -10.38
N PRO A 91 -18.09 -12.31 -11.40
CA PRO A 91 -18.55 -11.95 -12.73
C PRO A 91 -19.38 -13.09 -13.31
N ASN A 92 -20.60 -12.81 -13.77
CA ASN A 92 -21.39 -13.79 -14.50
C ASN A 92 -20.83 -13.98 -15.92
N ALA A 93 -20.93 -15.19 -16.47
CA ALA A 93 -20.66 -15.43 -17.88
C ALA A 93 -21.62 -14.56 -18.72
N ALA A 94 -21.05 -13.61 -19.47
CA ALA A 94 -21.80 -12.52 -20.07
C ALA A 94 -22.88 -12.99 -21.05
N ASN A 95 -24.09 -12.45 -20.92
CA ASN A 95 -24.97 -12.29 -22.07
C ASN A 95 -24.44 -11.11 -22.89
N SER A 96 -24.30 -11.33 -24.19
CA SER A 96 -23.89 -10.36 -25.22
C SER A 96 -24.77 -9.10 -25.20
N GLY A 97 -24.42 -8.12 -24.36
CA GLY A 97 -24.87 -6.72 -24.41
C GLY A 97 -23.71 -5.82 -24.87
N GLU A 98 -24.05 -4.66 -25.43
CA GLU A 98 -23.19 -3.75 -26.21
C GLU A 98 -21.70 -3.71 -25.87
N LYS A 99 -20.89 -3.60 -26.93
CA LYS A 99 -19.43 -3.51 -26.90
C LYS A 99 -19.01 -2.12 -26.40
N THR A 100 -19.27 -1.82 -25.13
CA THR A 100 -18.68 -0.67 -24.46
C THR A 100 -17.17 -0.91 -24.36
N GLU A 101 -16.37 0.06 -24.81
CA GLU A 101 -14.92 -0.07 -24.82
C GLU A 101 -14.37 0.20 -23.43
N PHE A 102 -14.19 -0.86 -22.64
CA PHE A 102 -13.65 -0.78 -21.30
C PHE A 102 -12.12 -0.61 -21.28
N PRO A 103 -11.56 0.19 -20.36
CA PRO A 103 -10.11 0.31 -20.19
C PRO A 103 -9.49 -0.99 -19.65
N GLY A 104 -8.23 -1.26 -20.00
CA GLY A 104 -7.46 -2.38 -19.47
C GLY A 104 -8.11 -3.75 -19.66
N GLU A 105 -8.22 -4.51 -18.56
CA GLU A 105 -8.86 -5.82 -18.48
C GLU A 105 -10.32 -5.75 -18.02
N TRP A 106 -10.90 -4.54 -17.93
CA TRP A 106 -12.28 -4.39 -17.48
C TRP A 106 -13.27 -4.98 -18.49
N THR A 107 -14.37 -5.46 -17.94
CA THR A 107 -15.55 -5.87 -18.70
C THR A 107 -16.78 -5.38 -17.95
N SER A 108 -17.92 -5.22 -18.65
CA SER A 108 -19.19 -4.88 -17.99
C SER A 108 -19.50 -5.86 -16.86
N SER A 109 -19.28 -7.15 -17.07
CA SER A 109 -19.55 -8.18 -16.05
C SER A 109 -18.71 -7.98 -14.79
N ILE A 110 -17.42 -7.64 -14.92
CA ILE A 110 -16.58 -7.32 -13.75
C ILE A 110 -17.09 -6.05 -13.08
N TYR A 111 -17.31 -4.98 -13.83
CA TYR A 111 -17.82 -3.71 -13.31
C TYR A 111 -19.13 -3.87 -12.55
N ASP A 112 -20.11 -4.55 -13.13
CA ASP A 112 -21.42 -4.78 -12.54
C ASP A 112 -21.35 -5.67 -11.29
N SER A 113 -20.40 -6.60 -11.24
CA SER A 113 -20.21 -7.51 -10.10
C SER A 113 -19.53 -6.86 -8.87
N VAL A 114 -18.88 -5.71 -9.04
CA VAL A 114 -18.29 -4.96 -7.91
C VAL A 114 -19.39 -4.38 -7.03
N LYS A 115 -19.38 -4.74 -5.75
CA LYS A 115 -20.31 -4.20 -4.75
C LYS A 115 -19.71 -3.02 -4.01
N VAL A 116 -20.47 -1.93 -3.97
CA VAL A 116 -20.16 -0.73 -3.21
C VAL A 116 -20.61 -0.92 -1.76
N ALA A 117 -19.77 -0.52 -0.81
CA ALA A 117 -20.06 -0.62 0.61
C ALA A 117 -21.23 0.26 1.01
N THR A 118 -21.95 -0.18 2.04
CA THR A 118 -22.90 0.65 2.78
C THR A 118 -22.13 1.53 3.75
N GLU A 119 -22.31 2.84 3.62
CA GLU A 119 -21.81 3.85 4.53
C GLU A 119 -22.68 3.91 5.79
N ASN A 120 -22.03 3.91 6.96
CA ASN A 120 -22.65 4.05 8.26
C ASN A 120 -22.00 5.20 9.03
N TYR A 121 -22.80 6.17 9.44
CA TYR A 121 -22.36 7.29 10.26
C TYR A 121 -22.67 7.04 11.73
N ASP A 122 -21.64 7.08 12.57
CA ASP A 122 -21.74 7.07 14.03
C ASP A 122 -21.79 8.52 14.54
N ALA A 123 -22.96 8.94 15.00
CA ALA A 123 -23.19 10.29 15.51
C ALA A 123 -22.52 10.56 16.87
N ASP A 124 -22.24 9.53 17.67
CA ASP A 124 -21.61 9.69 18.99
C ASP A 124 -20.11 9.93 18.85
N ASN A 125 -19.49 9.32 17.83
CA ASN A 125 -18.06 9.44 17.55
C ASN A 125 -17.75 10.35 16.34
N GLU A 126 -18.78 10.88 15.69
CA GLU A 126 -18.73 11.67 14.44
C GLU A 126 -17.89 10.99 13.35
N LYS A 127 -17.99 9.66 13.20
CA LYS A 127 -17.15 8.85 12.30
C LYS A 127 -17.96 8.06 11.30
N TYR A 128 -17.41 7.90 10.10
CA TYR A 128 -17.94 7.03 9.07
C TYR A 128 -17.26 5.66 9.10
N SER A 129 -18.04 4.62 8.79
CA SER A 129 -17.56 3.26 8.61
C SER A 129 -18.27 2.59 7.44
N PHE A 130 -17.62 1.61 6.82
CA PHE A 130 -18.10 0.97 5.61
C PHE A 130 -18.26 -0.54 5.81
N THR A 131 -19.35 -1.10 5.28
CA THR A 131 -19.67 -2.54 5.42
C THR A 131 -20.26 -3.12 4.14
N GLY A 132 -20.05 -4.41 3.88
CA GLY A 132 -20.68 -5.13 2.76
C GLY A 132 -20.16 -4.79 1.35
N GLY A 133 -19.07 -4.04 1.24
CA GLY A 133 -18.42 -3.76 -0.04
C GLY A 133 -17.49 -4.88 -0.50
N SER A 134 -17.17 -4.87 -1.78
CA SER A 134 -16.16 -5.76 -2.37
C SER A 134 -14.74 -5.34 -1.99
N SER A 135 -13.79 -6.28 -2.03
CA SER A 135 -12.38 -6.02 -1.78
C SER A 135 -11.69 -5.41 -3.01
N TYR A 136 -11.03 -4.27 -2.82
CA TYR A 136 -10.18 -3.66 -3.84
C TYR A 136 -9.00 -4.56 -4.22
N GLU A 137 -8.40 -5.27 -3.27
CA GLU A 137 -7.26 -6.16 -3.55
C GLU A 137 -7.65 -7.34 -4.44
N GLU A 138 -8.87 -7.86 -4.28
CA GLU A 138 -9.39 -8.91 -5.15
C GLU A 138 -9.72 -8.35 -6.53
N LEU A 139 -10.29 -7.14 -6.60
CA LEU A 139 -10.55 -6.46 -7.85
C LEU A 139 -9.26 -6.22 -8.65
N GLU A 140 -8.21 -5.68 -8.03
CA GLU A 140 -6.93 -5.40 -8.68
C GLU A 140 -6.29 -6.67 -9.27
N LYS A 141 -6.45 -7.82 -8.60
CA LYS A 141 -6.00 -9.12 -9.15
C LYS A 141 -6.78 -9.55 -10.39
N LEU A 142 -8.04 -9.13 -10.51
CA LEU A 142 -8.91 -9.45 -11.65
C LEU A 142 -8.67 -8.52 -12.84
N VAL A 143 -8.56 -7.22 -12.62
CA VAL A 143 -8.48 -6.20 -13.69
C VAL A 143 -7.08 -5.64 -13.93
N GLY A 144 -6.11 -6.06 -13.13
CA GLY A 144 -4.75 -5.53 -13.14
C GLY A 144 -4.63 -4.19 -12.39
N PRO A 145 -3.40 -3.66 -12.27
CA PRO A 145 -3.14 -2.42 -11.55
C PRO A 145 -3.78 -1.22 -12.25
N PRO A 146 -4.19 -0.18 -11.49
CA PRO A 146 -4.69 1.06 -12.07
C PRO A 146 -3.59 1.86 -12.77
N ASP A 147 -4.01 2.72 -13.69
CA ASP A 147 -3.15 3.70 -14.36
C ASP A 147 -2.67 4.80 -13.41
N THR A 148 -3.55 5.23 -12.50
CA THR A 148 -3.25 6.24 -11.48
C THR A 148 -3.95 5.93 -10.17
N VAL A 149 -3.32 6.29 -9.05
CA VAL A 149 -3.91 6.23 -7.71
C VAL A 149 -3.77 7.59 -7.04
N THR A 150 -4.88 8.13 -6.55
CA THR A 150 -4.93 9.33 -5.70
C THR A 150 -5.29 8.90 -4.29
N SER A 151 -4.54 9.33 -3.26
CA SER A 151 -4.79 8.94 -1.87
C SER A 151 -4.97 10.13 -0.92
N TRP A 152 -5.87 9.95 0.04
CA TRP A 152 -6.13 10.86 1.14
C TRP A 152 -5.78 10.14 2.44
N GLU A 153 -4.61 10.45 2.99
CA GLU A 153 -4.01 9.70 4.11
C GLU A 153 -4.58 10.06 5.48
N LYS A 154 -5.31 11.17 5.58
CA LYS A 154 -5.83 11.68 6.84
C LYS A 154 -7.34 11.49 6.87
N GLU A 155 -7.84 11.20 8.06
CA GLU A 155 -9.26 11.34 8.37
C GLU A 155 -9.69 12.79 8.14
N ASP A 156 -10.81 12.98 7.45
CA ASP A 156 -11.36 14.30 7.14
C ASP A 156 -12.89 14.25 7.30
N TYR A 157 -13.44 15.15 8.11
CA TYR A 157 -14.88 15.15 8.47
C TYR A 157 -15.42 13.78 8.92
N GLY A 158 -14.63 13.04 9.72
CA GLY A 158 -14.99 11.70 10.20
C GLY A 158 -14.85 10.59 9.17
N MET A 159 -14.50 10.90 7.92
CA MET A 159 -14.26 9.90 6.88
C MET A 159 -12.86 9.31 7.04
N PRO A 160 -12.72 7.97 7.05
CA PRO A 160 -11.42 7.34 7.19
C PRO A 160 -10.51 7.59 5.96
N PRO A 161 -9.19 7.34 6.09
CA PRO A 161 -8.26 7.44 4.97
C PRO A 161 -8.74 6.63 3.76
N ARG A 162 -8.75 7.26 2.59
CA ARG A 162 -9.32 6.68 1.36
C ARG A 162 -8.39 6.84 0.17
N ALA A 163 -8.65 6.09 -0.88
CA ALA A 163 -7.94 6.22 -2.14
C ALA A 163 -8.89 6.03 -3.32
N MET A 164 -8.49 6.58 -4.47
CA MET A 164 -9.17 6.47 -5.75
C MET A 164 -8.20 5.87 -6.75
N ALA A 165 -8.54 4.70 -7.28
CA ALA A 165 -7.84 4.04 -8.36
C ALA A 165 -8.55 4.34 -9.69
N THR A 166 -7.78 4.62 -10.74
CA THR A 166 -8.31 4.99 -12.06
C THR A 166 -7.70 4.13 -13.15
N TRP A 167 -8.53 3.61 -14.03
CA TRP A 167 -8.13 2.95 -15.28
C TRP A 167 -8.67 3.78 -16.45
N ASN A 168 -7.77 4.25 -17.31
CA ASN A 168 -8.10 5.07 -18.48
C ASN A 168 -7.22 4.75 -19.70
N LYS A 169 -6.45 3.67 -19.64
CA LYS A 169 -5.70 3.14 -20.76
C LYS A 169 -6.19 1.76 -21.17
N LEU A 170 -6.09 1.47 -22.46
CA LEU A 170 -6.29 0.15 -23.04
C LEU A 170 -5.11 -0.77 -22.70
N LYS A 171 -5.24 -2.06 -23.00
CA LYS A 171 -4.18 -3.08 -22.79
C LYS A 171 -2.87 -2.75 -23.51
N ASN A 172 -2.94 -2.01 -24.62
CA ASN A 172 -1.76 -1.58 -25.38
C ASN A 172 -1.08 -0.32 -24.77
N GLY A 173 -1.64 0.24 -23.69
CA GLY A 173 -1.14 1.44 -23.02
C GLY A 173 -1.58 2.76 -23.65
N GLU A 174 -2.43 2.75 -24.68
CA GLU A 174 -3.02 3.95 -25.23
C GLU A 174 -4.18 4.44 -24.37
N TYR A 175 -4.36 5.75 -24.25
CA TYR A 175 -5.51 6.33 -23.56
C TYR A 175 -6.80 6.04 -24.33
N THR A 176 -7.87 5.72 -23.59
CA THR A 176 -9.22 5.57 -24.13
C THR A 176 -10.08 6.78 -23.75
N SER A 177 -11.18 6.99 -24.48
CA SER A 177 -12.23 7.94 -24.07
C SER A 177 -12.98 7.50 -22.82
N HIS A 178 -12.83 6.24 -22.43
CA HIS A 178 -13.50 5.66 -21.27
C HIS A 178 -12.60 5.64 -20.04
N SER A 179 -13.20 5.84 -18.86
CA SER A 179 -12.47 5.80 -17.60
C SER A 179 -13.29 5.10 -16.53
N ILE A 180 -12.64 4.20 -15.78
CA ILE A 180 -13.22 3.62 -14.57
C ILE A 180 -12.49 4.18 -13.35
N THR A 181 -13.26 4.63 -12.36
CA THR A 181 -12.75 5.04 -11.05
C THR A 181 -13.34 4.17 -9.96
N ILE A 182 -12.50 3.77 -9.02
CA ILE A 182 -12.88 2.99 -7.83
C ILE A 182 -12.37 3.73 -6.60
N HIS A 183 -13.29 4.13 -5.72
CA HIS A 183 -12.92 4.62 -4.40
C HIS A 183 -12.94 3.47 -3.41
N TYR A 184 -11.97 3.45 -2.51
CA TYR A 184 -11.89 2.45 -1.46
C TYR A 184 -11.34 3.04 -0.16
N ASP A 185 -11.79 2.47 0.94
CA ASP A 185 -11.24 2.71 2.27
C ASP A 185 -9.86 2.04 2.38
N LYS A 186 -8.85 2.76 2.85
CA LYS A 186 -7.47 2.27 2.86
C LYS A 186 -7.16 1.28 3.97
N GLU A 187 -7.94 1.30 5.04
CA GLU A 187 -7.72 0.41 6.18
C GLU A 187 -8.32 -0.97 5.92
N THR A 188 -9.56 -0.99 5.43
CA THR A 188 -10.33 -2.21 5.17
C THR A 188 -10.19 -2.71 3.73
N MET A 189 -9.65 -1.90 2.83
CA MET A 189 -9.58 -2.15 1.38
C MET A 189 -10.96 -2.34 0.74
N MET A 190 -12.02 -1.88 1.40
CA MET A 190 -13.39 -2.04 0.94
C MET A 190 -13.74 -0.95 -0.07
N ILE A 191 -14.36 -1.35 -1.18
CA ILE A 191 -14.81 -0.43 -2.23
C ILE A 191 -16.00 0.38 -1.71
N THR A 192 -15.87 1.71 -1.73
CA THR A 192 -16.85 2.67 -1.22
C THR A 192 -17.56 3.45 -2.31
N ASP A 193 -17.01 3.46 -3.54
CA ASP A 193 -17.68 4.06 -4.69
C ASP A 193 -17.10 3.52 -6.01
N LYS A 194 -17.88 3.63 -7.10
CA LYS A 194 -17.42 3.28 -8.45
C LYS A 194 -18.10 4.14 -9.51
N ASP A 195 -17.34 4.58 -10.51
CA ASP A 195 -17.88 5.29 -11.68
C ASP A 195 -17.29 4.75 -12.98
N HIS A 196 -18.04 4.95 -14.06
CA HIS A 196 -17.62 4.68 -15.42
C HIS A 196 -18.06 5.82 -16.32
N TYR A 197 -17.10 6.42 -17.02
CA TYR A 197 -17.28 7.56 -17.93
C TYR A 197 -16.94 7.16 -19.37
#